data_AF-A0A241VQJ8-F1
#
_entry.id   AF-A0A241VQJ8-F1
#
_cell.length_a   1.000
_cell.length_b   1.000
_cell.length_c   1.000
_cell.angle_alpha   90.00
_cell.angle_beta   90.00
_cell.angle_gamma   90.00
#
_symmetry.space_group_name_H-M   'P 1'
#
loop_
_entity.id
_entity.type
_entity.pdbx_description
1 polymer ?
#
loop_
_entity_poly.entity_id
_entity_poly.type
_entity_poly.pdbx_seq_one_letter_code
_entity_poly.pdbx_strand_id
1 'polypeptide(L)'
;MDGLQLLIEQQNEFEAYKSEKARQLEEHVNHLKYLITTEFLSTCPDFDHEIKEDNILSFKYKELILLIQIVNPITEKRNEKEYNFAERATKRLKVKVTMKRKKAAHSETFEILDVTQYKKNGPYTYKYDDKSTEDFLELLNLFFKYFVNKKVEFNQSEFTGGFGL
;
A
#
# COMPACT_ATOMS: atom_id res chain seq x y z
N MET A 1 -26.69 -18.38 34.72
CA MET A 1 -25.95 -17.18 34.25
C MET A 1 -27.00 -16.16 33.85
N ASP A 2 -26.86 -14.94 34.34
CA ASP A 2 -27.82 -13.85 34.10
C ASP A 2 -27.58 -13.25 32.70
N GLY A 3 -28.65 -12.86 32.00
CA GLY A 3 -28.57 -12.40 30.60
C GLY A 3 -27.69 -11.16 30.43
N LEU A 4 -27.63 -10.31 31.45
CA LEU A 4 -26.75 -9.14 31.49
C LEU A 4 -25.26 -9.52 31.59
N GLN A 5 -24.93 -10.58 32.31
CA GLN A 5 -23.55 -11.03 32.48
C GLN A 5 -22.99 -11.59 31.17
N LEU A 6 -23.82 -12.33 30.42
CA LEU A 6 -23.49 -12.82 29.08
C LEU A 6 -23.23 -11.67 28.09
N LEU A 7 -24.04 -10.61 28.14
CA LEU A 7 -23.87 -9.43 27.26
C LEU A 7 -22.58 -8.67 27.58
N ILE A 8 -22.22 -8.54 28.86
CA ILE A 8 -20.97 -7.92 29.30
C ILE A 8 -19.76 -8.74 28.84
N GLU A 9 -19.82 -10.07 28.96
CA GLU A 9 -18.76 -10.97 28.49
C GLU A 9 -18.56 -10.86 26.97
N GLN A 10 -19.65 -10.90 26.19
CA GLN A 10 -19.59 -10.73 24.74
C GLN A 10 -19.03 -9.36 24.33
N GLN A 11 -19.40 -8.29 25.05
CA GLN A 11 -18.87 -6.96 24.79
C GLN A 11 -17.36 -6.90 25.06
N ASN A 12 -16.89 -7.49 26.16
CA ASN A 12 -15.47 -7.54 26.50
C ASN A 12 -14.65 -8.35 25.48
N GLU A 13 -15.18 -9.50 25.03
CA GLU A 13 -14.56 -10.30 23.96
C GLU A 13 -14.46 -9.51 22.65
N PHE A 14 -15.49 -8.75 22.31
CA PHE A 14 -15.51 -7.92 21.12
C PHE A 14 -14.49 -6.76 21.19
N GLU A 15 -14.37 -6.07 22.32
CA GLU A 15 -13.35 -5.04 22.50
C GLU A 15 -11.92 -5.62 22.46
N ALA A 16 -11.70 -6.78 23.09
CA ALA A 16 -10.42 -7.48 23.03
C ALA A 16 -10.04 -7.86 21.59
N TYR A 17 -11.00 -8.36 20.81
CA TYR A 17 -10.81 -8.67 19.40
C TYR A 17 -10.41 -7.44 18.57
N LYS A 18 -11.07 -6.29 18.78
CA LYS A 18 -10.71 -5.05 18.07
C LYS A 18 -9.30 -4.58 18.42
N SER A 19 -8.95 -4.61 19.71
CA SER A 19 -7.63 -4.21 20.20
C SER A 19 -6.53 -5.07 19.56
N GLU A 20 -6.74 -6.38 19.54
CA GLU A 20 -5.80 -7.32 18.92
C GLU A 20 -5.67 -7.12 17.41
N LYS A 21 -6.78 -6.84 16.71
CA LYS A 21 -6.75 -6.51 15.27
C LYS A 21 -6.00 -5.21 14.98
N ALA A 22 -6.18 -4.20 15.83
CA ALA A 22 -5.47 -2.94 15.71
C ALA A 22 -3.95 -3.13 15.88
N ARG A 23 -3.55 -3.92 16.87
CA ARG A 23 -2.15 -4.30 17.10
C ARG A 23 -1.56 -5.04 15.90
N GLN A 24 -2.27 -6.04 15.37
CA GLN A 24 -1.84 -6.81 14.19
C GLN A 24 -1.65 -5.94 12.95
N LEU A 25 -2.57 -4.99 12.70
CA LEU A 25 -2.46 -4.05 11.59
C LEU A 25 -1.23 -3.14 11.74
N GLU A 26 -0.98 -2.63 12.95
CA GLU A 26 0.19 -1.79 13.22
C GLU A 26 1.51 -2.56 13.06
N GLU A 27 1.57 -3.81 13.53
CA GLU A 27 2.72 -4.69 13.32
C GLU A 27 2.96 -4.94 11.83
N HIS A 28 1.92 -5.17 11.05
CA HIS A 28 2.04 -5.36 9.61
C HIS A 28 2.51 -4.07 8.91
N VAL A 29 1.99 -2.89 9.29
CA VAL A 29 2.48 -1.61 8.77
C VAL A 29 3.98 -1.49 8.99
N ASN A 30 4.47 -1.79 10.19
CA ASN A 30 5.90 -1.69 10.52
C ASN A 30 6.73 -2.74 9.78
N HIS A 31 6.20 -3.96 9.61
CA HIS A 31 6.83 -5.00 8.81
C HIS A 31 6.98 -4.56 7.34
N LEU A 32 5.93 -4.04 6.72
CA LEU A 32 5.96 -3.52 5.35
C LEU A 32 6.94 -2.35 5.21
N LYS A 33 6.98 -1.42 6.16
CA LYS A 33 7.98 -0.33 6.15
C LYS A 33 9.40 -0.88 6.13
N TYR A 34 9.68 -1.85 6.99
CA TYR A 34 10.98 -2.49 7.06
C TYR A 34 11.31 -3.23 5.76
N LEU A 35 10.44 -4.14 5.32
CA LEU A 35 10.62 -4.96 4.12
C LEU A 35 10.84 -4.08 2.88
N ILE A 36 9.95 -3.10 2.67
CA ILE A 36 10.05 -2.21 1.52
C ILE A 36 11.33 -1.39 1.60
N THR A 37 11.68 -0.82 2.75
CA THR A 37 12.90 0.00 2.86
C THR A 37 14.15 -0.86 2.67
N THR A 38 14.25 -2.00 3.33
CA THR A 38 15.44 -2.86 3.30
C THR A 38 15.59 -3.56 1.96
N GLU A 39 14.56 -4.23 1.45
CA GLU A 39 14.69 -5.01 0.24
C GLU A 39 14.73 -4.13 -1.02
N PHE A 40 13.93 -3.06 -1.07
CA PHE A 40 13.98 -2.12 -2.20
C PHE A 40 15.36 -1.44 -2.28
N LEU A 41 15.90 -0.95 -1.16
CA LEU A 41 17.23 -0.32 -1.16
C LEU A 41 18.35 -1.34 -1.38
N SER A 42 18.15 -2.62 -1.03
CA SER A 42 19.13 -3.66 -1.39
C SER A 42 19.25 -3.85 -2.91
N THR A 43 18.14 -3.70 -3.63
CA THR A 43 18.09 -3.82 -5.09
C THR A 43 18.44 -2.49 -5.79
N CYS A 44 18.09 -1.37 -5.17
CA CYS A 44 18.18 -0.02 -5.72
C CYS A 44 18.89 0.92 -4.73
N PRO A 45 20.19 0.70 -4.43
CA PRO A 45 20.90 1.41 -3.35
C PRO A 45 21.10 2.90 -3.62
N ASP A 46 21.04 3.32 -4.88
CA ASP A 46 21.26 4.72 -5.28
C ASP A 46 20.04 5.63 -5.04
N PHE A 47 18.92 5.09 -4.57
CA PHE A 47 17.75 5.92 -4.25
C PHE A 47 17.95 6.64 -2.91
N ASP A 48 17.84 7.97 -2.94
CA ASP A 48 17.61 8.75 -1.73
C ASP A 48 16.26 8.31 -1.14
N HIS A 49 16.19 8.09 0.17
CA HIS A 49 14.96 7.66 0.83
C HIS A 49 14.64 8.50 2.06
N GLU A 50 13.35 8.66 2.32
CA GLU A 50 12.81 9.37 3.47
C GLU A 50 11.48 8.71 3.88
N ILE A 51 11.28 8.49 5.18
CA ILE A 51 9.99 8.08 5.74
C ILE A 51 9.29 9.34 6.24
N LYS A 52 8.15 9.66 5.64
CA LYS A 52 7.32 10.82 5.98
C LYS A 52 6.18 10.43 6.92
N GLU A 53 5.47 11.44 7.39
CA GLU A 53 4.19 11.26 8.10
C GLU A 53 3.18 10.44 7.27
N ASP A 54 2.14 9.94 7.94
CA ASP A 54 1.08 9.12 7.33
C ASP A 54 1.58 7.83 6.64
N ASN A 55 2.69 7.26 7.13
CA ASN A 55 3.30 6.02 6.63
C ASN A 55 3.66 6.08 5.13
N ILE A 56 4.15 7.23 4.68
CA ILE A 56 4.59 7.44 3.30
C ILE A 56 6.10 7.22 3.20
N LEU A 57 6.50 6.19 2.46
CA LEU A 57 7.89 5.95 2.09
C LEU A 57 8.19 6.67 0.78
N SER A 58 9.13 7.60 0.80
CA SER A 58 9.52 8.42 -0.35
C SER A 58 10.89 7.99 -0.84
N PHE A 59 10.98 7.51 -2.08
CA PHE A 59 12.22 7.15 -2.74
C PHE A 59 12.44 8.06 -3.95
N LYS A 60 13.65 8.58 -4.11
CA LYS A 60 14.00 9.49 -5.20
C LYS A 60 15.31 9.06 -5.86
N TYR A 61 15.28 8.99 -7.18
CA TYR A 61 16.47 8.79 -7.99
C TYR A 61 16.45 9.73 -9.19
N LYS A 62 17.40 10.66 -9.27
CA LYS A 62 17.41 11.74 -10.26
C LYS A 62 16.07 12.50 -10.26
N GLU A 63 15.32 12.45 -11.36
CA GLU A 63 14.01 13.09 -11.48
C GLU A 63 12.83 12.16 -11.08
N LEU A 64 13.09 10.85 -10.95
CA LEU A 64 12.09 9.86 -10.57
C LEU A 64 11.81 9.95 -9.07
N ILE A 65 10.52 9.98 -8.75
CA ILE A 65 9.97 9.98 -7.40
C ILE A 65 8.99 8.79 -7.31
N LEU A 66 9.22 7.94 -6.33
CA LEU A 66 8.35 6.83 -5.94
C LEU A 66 7.85 7.11 -4.53
N LEU A 67 6.53 7.12 -4.36
CA LEU A 67 5.87 7.28 -3.07
C LEU A 67 5.07 6.02 -2.79
N ILE A 68 5.37 5.34 -1.69
CA ILE A 68 4.62 4.16 -1.24
C ILE A 68 3.93 4.53 0.06
N GLN A 69 2.61 4.66 0.02
CA GLN A 69 1.80 4.96 1.21
C GLN A 69 1.15 3.67 1.72
N ILE A 70 1.41 3.35 2.99
CA ILE A 70 0.78 2.22 3.68
C ILE A 70 -0.43 2.75 4.45
N VAL A 71 -1.62 2.54 3.91
CA VAL A 71 -2.89 3.01 4.46
C VAL A 71 -3.43 1.99 5.45
N ASN A 72 -3.32 2.34 6.74
CA ASN A 72 -3.96 1.59 7.82
C ASN A 72 -5.42 2.07 7.97
N PRO A 73 -6.42 1.20 7.78
CA PRO A 73 -7.82 1.60 7.82
C PRO A 73 -8.28 2.13 9.18
N ILE A 74 -7.55 1.81 10.26
CA ILE A 74 -7.86 2.28 11.62
C ILE A 74 -7.49 3.75 11.79
N THR A 75 -6.32 4.15 11.30
CA THR A 75 -5.76 5.50 11.45
C THR A 75 -6.03 6.40 10.25
N GLU A 76 -6.68 5.89 9.19
CA GLU A 76 -7.06 6.68 8.03
C GLU A 76 -8.12 7.73 8.40
N LYS A 77 -7.70 8.99 8.49
CA LYS A 77 -8.56 10.15 8.83
C LYS A 77 -9.79 10.31 7.93
N ARG A 78 -9.77 9.83 6.67
CA ARG A 78 -10.96 9.86 5.80
C ARG A 78 -12.07 8.93 6.28
N ASN A 79 -11.70 7.77 6.82
CA ASN A 79 -12.67 6.83 7.36
C ASN A 79 -13.20 7.26 8.73
N GLU A 80 -12.66 8.34 9.33
CA GLU A 80 -13.15 8.88 10.61
C GLU A 80 -14.63 9.28 10.58
N LYS A 81 -15.08 9.77 9.44
CA LYS A 81 -16.45 10.23 9.23
C LYS A 81 -17.36 9.16 8.60
N GLU A 82 -16.79 8.16 7.93
CA GLU A 82 -17.56 7.15 7.17
C GLU A 82 -17.77 5.85 7.93
N TYR A 83 -16.86 5.46 8.83
CA TYR A 83 -16.90 4.16 9.50
C TYR A 83 -16.62 4.29 11.00
N ASN A 84 -17.34 3.53 11.82
CA ASN A 84 -17.01 3.40 13.24
C ASN A 84 -15.74 2.54 13.44
N PHE A 85 -15.14 2.58 14.63
CA PHE A 85 -13.88 1.86 14.91
C PHE A 85 -13.98 0.35 14.67
N ALA A 86 -15.14 -0.25 14.98
CA ALA A 86 -15.38 -1.68 14.77
C ALA A 86 -15.38 -2.02 13.27
N GLU A 87 -16.01 -1.19 12.44
CA GLU A 87 -15.97 -1.34 10.98
C GLU A 87 -14.55 -1.19 10.44
N ARG A 88 -13.77 -0.23 10.92
CA ARG A 88 -12.37 -0.03 10.48
C ARG A 88 -11.47 -1.20 10.83
N ALA A 89 -11.63 -1.80 12.02
CA ALA A 89 -10.87 -2.97 12.43
C ALA A 89 -11.15 -4.23 11.58
N THR A 90 -12.25 -4.22 10.79
CA THR A 90 -12.57 -5.30 9.83
C THR A 90 -12.09 -5.02 8.41
N LYS A 91 -11.67 -3.79 8.11
CA LYS A 91 -11.14 -3.43 6.79
C LYS A 91 -9.69 -3.92 6.66
N ARG A 92 -9.29 -4.08 5.42
CA ARG A 92 -7.95 -4.52 5.03
C ARG A 92 -7.01 -3.34 4.86
N LEU A 93 -5.72 -3.60 5.07
CA LEU A 93 -4.66 -2.65 4.77
C LEU A 93 -4.58 -2.44 3.25
N LYS A 94 -4.28 -1.20 2.85
CA LYS A 94 -4.07 -0.85 1.44
C LYS A 94 -2.71 -0.23 1.28
N VAL A 95 -2.02 -0.54 0.18
CA VAL A 95 -0.76 0.09 -0.18
C VAL A 95 -0.96 0.86 -1.48
N LYS A 96 -0.73 2.17 -1.45
CA LYS A 96 -0.80 3.03 -2.62
C LYS A 96 0.61 3.32 -3.11
N VAL A 97 0.91 2.90 -4.33
CA VAL A 97 2.20 3.14 -4.98
C VAL A 97 2.00 4.23 -6.03
N THR A 98 2.61 5.40 -5.80
CA THR A 98 2.56 6.54 -6.71
C THR A 98 3.91 6.77 -7.35
N MET A 99 3.95 6.87 -8.67
CA MET A 99 5.18 7.04 -9.44
C MET A 99 5.12 8.33 -10.24
N LYS A 100 6.22 9.10 -10.21
CA LYS A 100 6.31 10.39 -10.89
C LYS A 100 7.72 10.62 -11.44
N ARG A 101 7.84 10.88 -12.75
CA ARG A 101 9.14 10.98 -13.43
C ARG A 101 9.81 12.35 -13.35
N LYS A 102 9.03 13.42 -13.18
CA LYS A 102 9.48 14.82 -13.05
C LYS A 102 8.52 15.56 -12.14
N LYS A 103 8.97 16.63 -11.47
CA LYS A 103 8.13 17.45 -10.56
C LYS A 103 6.81 17.96 -11.18
N ALA A 104 6.73 18.12 -12.50
CA ALA A 104 5.53 18.57 -13.22
C ALA A 104 4.79 17.46 -14.01
N ALA A 105 5.31 16.22 -14.03
CA ALA A 105 4.66 15.13 -14.76
C ALA A 105 3.40 14.62 -14.04
N HIS A 106 2.46 14.06 -14.81
CA HIS A 106 1.33 13.31 -14.27
C HIS A 106 1.84 12.14 -13.42
N SER A 107 1.20 11.95 -12.28
CA SER A 107 1.49 10.84 -11.37
C SER A 107 0.58 9.65 -11.70
N GLU A 108 1.17 8.47 -11.84
CA GLU A 108 0.42 7.22 -11.92
C GLU A 108 0.35 6.62 -10.51
N THR A 109 -0.84 6.23 -10.06
CA THR A 109 -1.07 5.64 -8.73
C THR A 109 -1.71 4.26 -8.87
N PHE A 110 -1.11 3.27 -8.23
CA PHE A 110 -1.56 1.89 -8.15
C PHE A 110 -2.02 1.59 -6.72
N GLU A 111 -3.15 0.91 -6.56
CA GLU A 111 -3.67 0.47 -5.25
C GLU A 111 -3.54 -1.04 -5.12
N ILE A 112 -2.76 -1.48 -4.14
CA ILE A 112 -2.60 -2.88 -3.74
C ILE A 112 -3.45 -3.11 -2.49
N LEU A 113 -4.23 -4.19 -2.50
CA LEU A 113 -4.98 -4.65 -1.35
C LEU A 113 -4.23 -5.77 -0.64
N ASP A 114 -4.00 -5.62 0.66
CA ASP A 114 -3.53 -6.72 1.50
C ASP A 114 -4.71 -7.64 1.82
N VAL A 115 -4.67 -8.87 1.33
CA VAL A 115 -5.72 -9.89 1.55
C VAL A 115 -5.27 -10.98 2.52
N THR A 116 -4.19 -10.75 3.26
CA THR A 116 -3.64 -11.69 4.24
C THR A 116 -4.73 -12.12 5.22
N GLN A 117 -4.90 -13.43 5.36
CA GLN A 117 -5.70 -13.97 6.45
C GLN A 117 -4.85 -13.89 7.72
N TYR A 118 -5.22 -13.03 8.65
CA TYR A 118 -4.60 -12.88 9.97
C TYR A 118 -4.69 -14.17 10.81
N LYS A 119 -3.94 -15.20 10.42
CA LYS A 119 -3.58 -16.35 11.24
C LYS A 119 -2.18 -16.06 11.77
N LYS A 120 -1.97 -16.37 13.05
CA LYS A 120 -0.82 -15.95 13.87
C LYS A 120 0.58 -16.14 13.26
N ASN A 121 0.75 -16.92 12.20
CA ASN A 121 1.99 -17.13 11.44
C ASN A 121 1.64 -17.62 10.02
N GLY A 122 1.61 -16.73 9.03
CA GLY A 122 1.35 -17.08 7.64
C GLY A 122 1.96 -16.06 6.68
N PRO A 123 2.20 -16.44 5.42
CA PRO A 123 2.71 -15.52 4.41
C PRO A 123 1.70 -14.38 4.17
N TYR A 124 2.22 -13.19 3.93
CA TYR A 124 1.40 -12.06 3.51
C TYR A 124 0.97 -12.25 2.05
N THR A 125 -0.26 -11.87 1.72
CA THR A 125 -0.78 -11.98 0.35
C THR A 125 -1.27 -10.62 -0.12
N TYR A 126 -0.66 -10.13 -1.21
CA TYR A 126 -0.98 -8.87 -1.84
C TYR A 126 -1.78 -9.11 -3.11
N LYS A 127 -2.84 -8.32 -3.32
CA LYS A 127 -3.68 -8.38 -4.50
C LYS A 127 -3.66 -7.05 -5.24
N TYR A 128 -3.37 -7.10 -6.54
CA TYR A 128 -3.53 -5.99 -7.48
C TYR A 128 -4.34 -6.48 -8.66
N ASP A 129 -5.47 -5.83 -8.93
CA ASP A 129 -6.43 -6.26 -9.96
C ASP A 129 -6.85 -7.73 -9.71
N ASP A 130 -6.78 -8.61 -10.72
CA ASP A 130 -7.06 -10.05 -10.56
C ASP A 130 -5.84 -10.90 -10.16
N LYS A 131 -4.67 -10.30 -9.90
CA LYS A 131 -3.44 -11.01 -9.54
C LYS A 131 -3.18 -10.96 -8.04
N SER A 132 -2.76 -12.10 -7.48
CA SER A 132 -2.26 -12.21 -6.12
C SER A 132 -0.80 -12.67 -6.10
N THR A 133 0.00 -12.12 -5.20
CA THR A 133 1.38 -12.55 -4.95
C THR A 133 1.71 -12.46 -3.47
N GLU A 134 2.68 -13.25 -3.03
CA GLU A 134 3.27 -13.18 -1.69
C GLU A 134 4.52 -12.27 -1.67
N ASP A 135 5.03 -11.89 -2.83
CA ASP A 135 6.19 -11.01 -2.99
C ASP A 135 5.74 -9.60 -3.39
N PHE A 136 5.87 -8.64 -2.47
CA PHE A 136 5.52 -7.25 -2.73
C PHE A 136 6.38 -6.61 -3.85
N LEU A 137 7.65 -7.01 -3.98
CA LEU A 137 8.56 -6.46 -4.99
C LEU A 137 8.17 -6.87 -6.42
N GLU A 138 7.51 -8.02 -6.59
CA GLU A 138 6.94 -8.41 -7.89
C GLU A 138 5.92 -7.39 -8.39
N LEU A 139 5.08 -6.86 -7.50
CA LEU A 139 4.11 -5.82 -7.83
C LEU A 139 4.80 -4.49 -8.17
N LEU A 140 5.83 -4.11 -7.41
CA LEU A 140 6.62 -2.93 -7.75
C LEU A 140 7.25 -3.08 -9.14
N ASN A 141 7.86 -4.22 -9.45
CA ASN A 141 8.45 -4.48 -10.76
C ASN A 141 7.40 -4.43 -11.89
N LEU A 142 6.19 -4.96 -11.65
CA LEU A 142 5.08 -4.85 -12.58
C LEU A 142 4.74 -3.37 -12.86
N PHE A 143 4.66 -2.54 -11.82
CA PHE A 143 4.37 -1.11 -11.96
C PHE A 143 5.49 -0.37 -12.67
N PHE A 144 6.76 -0.66 -12.36
CA PHE A 144 7.92 -0.12 -13.08
C PHE A 144 7.86 -0.47 -14.57
N LYS A 145 7.59 -1.74 -14.91
CA LYS A 145 7.46 -2.18 -16.31
C LYS A 145 6.33 -1.48 -17.03
N TYR A 146 5.16 -1.36 -16.40
CA TYR A 146 4.04 -0.60 -16.96
C TYR A 146 4.42 0.87 -17.17
N PHE A 147 5.06 1.50 -16.18
CA PHE A 147 5.51 2.89 -16.25
C PHE A 147 6.57 3.13 -17.34
N VAL A 148 7.42 2.14 -17.61
CA VAL A 148 8.39 2.16 -18.72
C VAL A 148 7.71 1.87 -20.07
N ASN A 149 6.74 0.97 -20.14
CA ASN A 149 6.10 0.58 -21.40
C ASN A 149 5.11 1.63 -21.92
N LYS A 150 4.35 2.29 -21.04
CA LYS A 150 3.48 3.42 -21.45
C LYS A 150 4.26 4.57 -22.09
N LYS A 151 5.56 4.70 -21.80
CA LYS A 151 6.48 5.62 -22.48
C LYS A 151 6.70 5.25 -23.96
N VAL A 152 6.72 3.96 -24.29
CA VAL A 152 6.91 3.49 -25.68
C VAL A 152 5.69 3.82 -26.52
N GLU A 153 4.48 3.62 -25.97
CA GLU A 153 3.23 3.95 -26.66
C GLU A 153 3.06 5.46 -26.87
N PHE A 154 3.40 6.30 -25.88
CA PHE A 154 3.33 7.77 -26.02
C PHE A 154 4.36 8.37 -26.99
N ASN A 155 5.48 7.67 -27.25
CA ASN A 155 6.49 8.13 -28.22
C ASN A 155 6.17 7.76 -29.67
N GLN A 156 5.18 6.89 -29.93
CA GLN A 156 4.84 6.50 -31.31
C GLN A 156 3.78 7.41 -31.95
N SER A 157 2.98 8.14 -31.16
CA SER A 157 1.94 9.03 -31.68
C SER A 157 2.42 10.44 -32.08
N GLU A 158 3.66 10.82 -31.78
CA GLU A 158 4.23 12.12 -32.19
C GLU A 158 5.17 12.03 -33.42
N PHE A 159 5.23 10.88 -34.11
CA PHE A 159 6.06 10.70 -35.30
C PHE A 159 5.28 10.22 -36.54
N THR A 160 4.06 10.75 -36.74
CA THR A 160 3.33 10.65 -38.03
C THR A 160 2.75 11.99 -38.50
N GLY A 161 3.42 13.10 -38.17
CA GLY A 161 3.00 14.43 -38.60
C GLY A 161 4.17 15.34 -38.95
N GLY A 162 4.96 15.01 -39.98
CA GLY A 162 5.99 15.94 -40.45
C GLY A 162 7.04 15.41 -41.43
N PHE A 163 6.63 14.96 -42.61
CA PHE A 163 7.35 15.15 -43.88
C PHE A 163 6.23 15.17 -44.94
N GLY A 164 5.85 16.28 -45.58
CA GLY A 164 6.72 17.29 -46.14
C GLY A 164 7.17 16.83 -47.52
N LEU A 165 6.27 16.87 -48.50
CA LEU A 165 6.46 17.27 -49.90
C LEU A 165 5.08 17.49 -50.54
#